data_AF-A0A9D5VHU1-F1
#
_entry.id   AF-A0A9D5VHU1-F1
#
_cell.length_a   1.000
_cell.length_b   1.000
_cell.length_c   1.000
_cell.angle_alpha   90.00
_cell.angle_beta   90.00
_cell.angle_gamma   90.00
#
_symmetry.space_group_name_H-M   'P 1'
#
loop_
_entity.id
_entity.type
_entity.pdbx_description
1 polymer ?
#
loop_
_entity_poly.entity_id
_entity_poly.type
_entity_poly.pdbx_seq_one_letter_code
_entity_poly.pdbx_strand_id
1 'polypeptide(L)'
;MLQLLSQRRAKHALEAIQAFAQTSTPDRNTFYLSAIKSVPIEMRTNGLGQAMAMALSQSKKGENKGRKEAYEAIYNQFRGWLCNSQEPDTPFAKSEDFMQSLCAADQKTYLTAQAEALAYAEWLKKFAHAFLVEAQLAPDPAGEG
;
A
#
# COMPACT_ATOMS: atom_id res chain seq x y z
N MET A 1 19.90 4.97 -17.46
CA MET A 1 19.16 3.88 -18.15
C MET A 1 17.68 4.12 -17.92
N LEU A 2 16.84 4.12 -18.96
CA LEU A 2 15.39 4.35 -18.83
C LEU A 2 14.74 3.10 -18.23
N GLN A 3 14.13 3.20 -17.05
CA GLN A 3 13.37 2.09 -16.44
C GLN A 3 11.92 2.12 -16.91
N LEU A 4 11.33 0.95 -17.18
CA LEU A 4 9.90 0.85 -17.49
C LEU A 4 9.07 1.24 -16.26
N LEU A 5 7.90 1.84 -16.46
CA LEU A 5 6.99 2.18 -15.36
C LEU A 5 6.61 0.95 -14.52
N SER A 6 6.44 -0.22 -15.15
CA SER A 6 6.22 -1.48 -14.44
C SER A 6 7.39 -1.89 -13.53
N GLN A 7 8.63 -1.63 -13.96
CA GLN A 7 9.82 -1.90 -13.15
C GLN A 7 9.91 -0.93 -11.97
N ARG A 8 9.57 0.35 -12.17
CA ARG A 8 9.51 1.37 -11.10
C ARG A 8 8.46 1.02 -10.04
N ARG A 9 7.24 0.66 -10.46
CA ARG A 9 6.19 0.13 -9.57
C ARG A 9 6.67 -1.05 -8.76
N ALA A 10 7.27 -2.04 -9.44
CA ALA A 10 7.76 -3.25 -8.79
C ALA A 10 8.85 -2.93 -7.76
N LYS A 11 9.80 -2.05 -8.11
CA LYS A 11 10.87 -1.61 -7.21
C LYS A 11 10.29 -0.94 -5.95
N HIS A 12 9.44 0.06 -6.10
CA HIS A 12 8.84 0.76 -4.96
C HIS A 12 8.00 -0.19 -4.09
N ALA A 13 7.20 -1.07 -4.71
CA ALA A 13 6.42 -2.06 -3.98
C ALA A 13 7.29 -3.05 -3.21
N LEU A 14 8.38 -3.53 -3.82
CA LEU A 14 9.32 -4.45 -3.18
C LEU A 14 9.97 -3.81 -1.96
N GLU A 15 10.53 -2.60 -2.12
CA GLU A 15 11.17 -1.85 -1.04
C GLU A 15 10.18 -1.61 0.11
N ALA A 16 8.94 -1.24 -0.20
CA ALA A 16 7.94 -0.97 0.80
C ALA A 16 7.44 -2.21 1.56
N ILE A 17 7.34 -3.37 0.88
CA ILE A 17 7.00 -4.64 1.54
C ILE A 17 8.16 -5.14 2.39
N GLN A 18 9.39 -5.04 1.91
CA GLN A 18 10.57 -5.43 2.69
C GLN A 18 10.71 -4.58 3.95
N ALA A 19 10.55 -3.25 3.84
CA ALA A 19 10.56 -2.35 5.00
C ALA A 19 9.45 -2.69 6.01
N PHE A 20 8.25 -3.03 5.53
CA PHE A 20 7.17 -3.49 6.40
C PHE A 20 7.55 -4.82 7.08
N ALA A 21 8.00 -5.82 6.32
CA ALA A 21 8.35 -7.15 6.81
C ALA A 21 9.42 -7.13 7.91
N GLN A 22 10.44 -6.27 7.78
CA GLN A 22 11.53 -6.13 8.76
C GLN A 22 11.07 -5.78 10.17
N THR A 23 9.94 -5.09 10.31
CA THR A 23 9.41 -4.64 11.60
C THR A 23 8.06 -5.27 11.94
N SER A 24 7.59 -6.21 11.12
CA SER A 24 6.25 -6.77 11.23
C SER A 24 6.20 -7.98 12.16
N THR A 25 5.00 -8.26 12.66
CA THR A 25 4.68 -9.45 13.45
C THR A 25 3.76 -10.38 12.65
N PRO A 26 3.62 -11.66 13.04
CA PRO A 26 2.70 -12.58 12.35
C PRO A 26 1.26 -12.05 12.24
N ASP A 27 0.78 -11.37 13.29
CA ASP A 27 -0.54 -10.73 13.34
C ASP A 27 -0.65 -9.59 12.31
N ARG A 28 0.34 -8.67 12.29
CA ARG A 28 0.42 -7.59 11.29
C ARG A 28 0.48 -8.14 9.86
N ASN A 29 1.26 -9.19 9.62
CA ASN A 29 1.34 -9.85 8.31
C ASN A 29 -0.02 -10.40 7.88
N THR A 30 -0.74 -11.04 8.80
CA THR A 30 -2.08 -11.59 8.54
C THR A 30 -3.07 -10.49 8.17
N PHE A 31 -3.11 -9.39 8.94
CA PHE A 31 -3.97 -8.25 8.63
C PHE A 31 -3.58 -7.56 7.33
N TYR A 32 -2.29 -7.38 7.05
CA TYR A 32 -1.81 -6.80 5.81
C TYR A 32 -2.24 -7.65 4.61
N LEU A 33 -1.98 -8.96 4.64
CA LEU A 33 -2.35 -9.90 3.58
C LEU A 33 -3.86 -9.93 3.31
N SER A 34 -4.67 -9.80 4.35
CA SER A 34 -6.12 -9.67 4.22
C SER A 34 -6.51 -8.34 3.58
N ALA A 35 -5.98 -7.22 4.10
CA ALA A 35 -6.31 -5.89 3.63
C ALA A 35 -5.89 -5.63 2.17
N ILE A 36 -4.68 -6.05 1.76
CA ILE A 36 -4.19 -5.84 0.38
C ILE A 36 -4.96 -6.65 -0.67
N LYS A 37 -5.70 -7.70 -0.26
CA LYS A 37 -6.64 -8.41 -1.13
C LYS A 37 -7.96 -7.64 -1.30
N SER A 38 -8.44 -6.98 -0.25
CA SER A 38 -9.71 -6.25 -0.24
C SER A 38 -9.63 -4.85 -0.83
N VAL A 39 -8.57 -4.09 -0.54
CA VAL A 39 -8.42 -2.69 -0.97
C VAL A 39 -8.57 -2.51 -2.49
N PRO A 40 -7.98 -3.34 -3.37
CA PRO A 40 -8.16 -3.19 -4.82
C PRO A 40 -9.59 -3.48 -5.29
N ILE A 41 -10.32 -4.32 -4.56
CA ILE A 41 -11.74 -4.59 -4.82
C ILE A 41 -12.55 -3.35 -4.45
N GLU A 42 -12.30 -2.78 -3.27
CA GLU A 42 -12.95 -1.54 -2.81
C GLU A 42 -12.67 -0.37 -3.75
N MET A 43 -11.43 -0.22 -4.25
CA MET A 43 -11.08 0.79 -5.25
C MET A 43 -11.89 0.65 -6.54
N ARG A 44 -12.17 -0.58 -7.00
CA ARG A 44 -12.99 -0.81 -8.20
C ARG A 44 -14.47 -0.53 -7.96
N THR A 45 -15.00 -0.92 -6.79
CA THR A 45 -16.43 -0.80 -6.49
C THR A 45 -16.82 0.63 -6.10
N ASN A 46 -16.00 1.27 -5.26
CA ASN A 46 -16.34 2.52 -4.58
C ASN A 46 -15.44 3.70 -5.00
N GLY A 47 -14.39 3.43 -5.79
CA GLY A 47 -13.41 4.42 -6.21
C GLY A 47 -12.22 4.54 -5.27
N LEU A 48 -11.13 5.12 -5.79
CA LEU A 48 -9.87 5.31 -5.09
C LEU A 48 -10.02 6.11 -3.78
N GLY A 49 -10.76 7.22 -3.82
CA GLY A 49 -10.98 8.10 -2.68
C GLY A 49 -11.63 7.39 -1.49
N GLN A 50 -12.70 6.62 -1.73
CA GLN A 50 -13.37 5.89 -0.65
C GLN A 50 -12.51 4.77 -0.08
N ALA A 51 -11.78 4.03 -0.93
CA ALA A 51 -10.87 2.99 -0.48
C ALA A 51 -9.75 3.55 0.41
N MET A 52 -9.15 4.68 0.03
CA MET A 52 -8.10 5.34 0.81
C MET A 52 -8.63 5.98 2.10
N ALA A 53 -9.83 6.58 2.05
CA ALA A 53 -10.50 7.09 3.25
C ALA A 53 -10.80 5.96 4.25
N MET A 54 -11.23 4.80 3.76
CA MET A 54 -11.48 3.65 4.62
C MET A 54 -10.18 3.08 5.19
N ALA A 55 -9.13 2.93 4.38
CA ALA A 55 -7.81 2.52 4.89
C ALA A 55 -7.30 3.46 5.99
N LEU A 56 -7.42 4.77 5.80
CA LEU A 56 -7.07 5.78 6.78
C LEU A 56 -7.95 5.73 8.05
N SER A 57 -9.23 5.38 7.91
CA SER A 57 -10.11 5.19 9.07
C SER A 57 -9.68 3.96 9.88
N GLN A 58 -9.40 2.84 9.21
CA GLN A 58 -9.01 1.59 9.85
C GLN A 58 -7.62 1.66 10.49
N SER A 59 -6.72 2.51 10.01
CA SER A 59 -5.43 2.76 10.66
C SER A 59 -5.56 3.48 12.00
N LYS A 60 -6.67 4.20 12.22
CA LYS A 60 -6.92 4.96 13.46
C LYS A 60 -7.89 4.26 14.41
N LYS A 61 -8.78 3.42 13.89
CA LYS A 61 -9.90 2.82 14.62
C LYS A 61 -9.57 1.44 15.23
N GLY A 62 -10.15 1.14 16.39
CA GLY A 62 -10.13 -0.18 17.05
C GLY A 62 -9.06 -0.34 18.13
N GLU A 63 -9.02 -1.51 18.77
CA GLU A 63 -8.04 -1.83 19.83
C GLU A 63 -6.88 -2.69 19.30
N ASN A 64 -7.08 -3.42 18.20
CA ASN A 64 -6.04 -4.26 17.61
C ASN A 64 -4.96 -3.40 16.92
N LYS A 65 -3.78 -3.34 17.54
CA LYS A 65 -2.62 -2.59 17.05
C LYS A 65 -2.09 -3.11 15.71
N GLY A 66 -2.00 -4.43 15.53
CA GLY A 66 -1.47 -5.02 14.30
C GLY A 66 -2.32 -4.69 13.07
N ARG A 67 -3.64 -4.67 13.24
CA ARG A 67 -4.59 -4.23 12.22
C ARG A 67 -4.39 -2.76 11.86
N LYS A 68 -4.27 -1.87 12.84
CA LYS A 68 -4.04 -0.43 12.60
C LYS A 68 -2.78 -0.20 11.77
N GLU A 69 -1.67 -0.79 12.21
CA GLU A 69 -0.38 -0.67 11.55
C GLU A 69 -0.38 -1.27 10.14
N ALA A 70 -1.12 -2.35 9.90
CA ALA A 70 -1.28 -2.92 8.57
C ALA A 70 -2.02 -1.96 7.61
N TYR A 71 -3.15 -1.39 8.05
CA TYR A 71 -3.89 -0.41 7.24
C TYR A 71 -3.12 0.90 7.05
N GLU A 72 -2.38 1.34 8.08
CA GLU A 72 -1.49 2.49 8.00
C GLU A 72 -0.39 2.28 6.95
N ALA A 73 0.25 1.12 6.97
CA ALA A 73 1.28 0.76 5.99
C ALA A 73 0.72 0.79 4.57
N ILE A 74 -0.45 0.18 4.33
CA ILE A 74 -1.10 0.19 3.00
C ILE A 74 -1.40 1.62 2.55
N TYR A 75 -2.03 2.43 3.40
CA TYR A 75 -2.33 3.83 3.09
C TYR A 75 -1.06 4.62 2.73
N ASN A 76 -0.01 4.48 3.54
CA ASN A 76 1.26 5.17 3.34
C ASN A 76 1.99 4.68 2.08
N GLN A 77 1.85 3.42 1.70
CA GLN A 77 2.43 2.87 0.46
C GLN A 77 1.75 3.42 -0.79
N PHE A 78 0.41 3.54 -0.78
CA PHE A 78 -0.32 4.20 -1.88
C PHE A 78 -0.01 5.69 -1.95
N ARG A 79 0.01 6.39 -0.81
CA ARG A 79 0.46 7.78 -0.73
C ARG A 79 1.88 7.93 -1.28
N GLY A 80 2.80 7.10 -0.82
CA GLY A 80 4.20 7.11 -1.21
C GLY A 80 4.38 6.96 -2.71
N TRP A 81 3.59 6.09 -3.36
CA TRP A 81 3.64 5.90 -4.80
C TRP A 81 2.98 7.04 -5.59
N LEU A 82 1.73 7.39 -5.27
CA LEU A 82 0.92 8.34 -6.04
C LEU A 82 1.31 9.81 -5.82
N CYS A 83 2.04 10.10 -4.75
CA CYS A 83 2.60 11.41 -4.45
C CYS A 83 4.13 11.48 -4.66
N ASN A 84 4.76 10.45 -5.26
CA ASN A 84 6.21 10.42 -5.44
C ASN A 84 6.68 11.46 -6.47
N SER A 85 7.16 12.62 -6.01
CA SER A 85 7.64 13.69 -6.88
C SER A 85 8.85 13.32 -7.75
N GLN A 86 9.56 12.23 -7.42
CA GLN A 86 10.66 11.71 -8.23
C GLN A 86 10.18 10.83 -9.39
N GLU A 87 8.93 10.38 -9.37
CA GLU A 87 8.37 9.56 -10.44
C GLU A 87 7.76 10.48 -11.51
N PRO A 88 8.26 10.43 -12.77
CA PRO A 88 7.62 11.12 -13.87
C PRO A 88 6.16 10.67 -14.02
N ASP A 89 5.30 11.64 -14.31
CA ASP A 89 3.85 11.50 -14.50
C ASP A 89 3.07 11.05 -13.26
N THR A 90 3.61 11.23 -12.04
CA THR A 90 2.84 10.91 -10.83
C THR A 90 1.63 11.85 -10.68
N PRO A 91 0.42 11.34 -10.36
CA PRO A 91 -0.80 12.15 -10.35
C PRO A 91 -0.79 13.29 -9.33
N PHE A 92 -0.08 13.14 -8.20
CA PHE A 92 -0.14 14.08 -7.07
C PHE A 92 1.24 14.60 -6.64
N ALA A 93 2.16 14.80 -7.60
CA ALA A 93 3.58 15.12 -7.37
C ALA A 93 3.86 16.33 -6.46
N LYS A 94 2.91 17.26 -6.36
CA LYS A 94 3.08 18.56 -5.70
C LYS A 94 2.24 18.73 -4.44
N SER A 95 1.56 17.67 -3.98
CA SER A 95 0.61 17.81 -2.88
C SER A 95 1.15 17.29 -1.56
N GLU A 96 0.93 18.06 -0.51
CA GLU A 96 1.33 17.71 0.86
C GLU A 96 0.34 16.71 1.50
N ASP A 97 -0.94 16.83 1.15
CA ASP A 97 -2.03 15.98 1.66
C ASP A 97 -2.66 15.10 0.56
N PHE A 98 -2.53 13.79 0.74
CA PHE A 98 -3.02 12.79 -0.20
C PHE A 98 -4.55 12.76 -0.33
N MET A 99 -5.29 12.87 0.78
CA MET A 99 -6.76 12.84 0.75
C MET A 99 -7.33 14.11 0.14
N GLN A 100 -6.74 15.27 0.46
CA GLN A 100 -7.13 16.53 -0.17
C GLN A 100 -6.90 16.49 -1.68
N SER A 101 -5.79 15.89 -2.13
CA SER A 101 -5.50 15.70 -3.55
C SER A 101 -6.56 14.87 -4.27
N LEU A 102 -6.98 13.77 -3.65
CA LEU A 102 -8.01 12.90 -4.20
C LEU A 102 -9.36 13.62 -4.36
N CYS A 103 -9.71 14.48 -3.41
CA CYS A 103 -10.95 15.25 -3.43
C CYS A 103 -10.92 16.45 -4.39
N ALA A 104 -9.74 17.05 -4.61
CA ALA A 104 -9.57 18.23 -5.46
C ALA A 104 -9.19 17.91 -6.92
N ALA A 105 -8.84 16.65 -7.20
CA ALA A 105 -8.43 16.21 -8.53
C ALA A 105 -9.56 16.41 -9.56
N ASP A 106 -9.20 16.85 -10.76
CA ASP A 106 -10.10 16.76 -11.90
C ASP A 106 -10.34 15.29 -12.30
N GLN A 107 -11.37 15.06 -13.11
CA GLN A 107 -11.76 13.71 -13.52
C GLN A 107 -10.61 12.94 -14.20
N LYS A 108 -9.82 13.61 -15.04
CA LYS A 108 -8.73 12.97 -15.79
C LYS A 108 -7.63 12.50 -14.85
N THR A 109 -7.22 13.36 -13.92
CA THR A 109 -6.20 13.07 -12.91
C THR A 109 -6.67 11.98 -11.97
N TYR A 110 -7.93 12.02 -11.54
CA TYR A 110 -8.51 11.01 -10.67
C TYR A 110 -8.56 9.61 -11.33
N LEU A 111 -9.01 9.53 -12.59
CA LEU A 111 -9.02 8.26 -13.35
C LEU A 111 -7.60 7.72 -13.58
N THR A 112 -6.64 8.61 -13.86
CA THR A 112 -5.22 8.24 -13.99
C THR A 112 -4.68 7.69 -12.68
N ALA A 113 -4.95 8.35 -11.56
CA ALA A 113 -4.56 7.89 -10.23
C ALA A 113 -5.20 6.55 -9.86
N GLN A 114 -6.47 6.34 -10.21
CA GLN A 114 -7.17 5.08 -9.95
C GLN A 114 -6.57 3.92 -10.75
N ALA A 115 -6.29 4.12 -12.05
CA ALA A 115 -5.63 3.10 -12.87
C ALA A 115 -4.23 2.79 -12.35
N GLU A 116 -3.47 3.82 -11.96
CA GLU A 116 -2.12 3.68 -11.40
C GLU A 116 -2.13 2.93 -10.05
N ALA A 117 -3.07 3.27 -9.16
CA ALA A 117 -3.24 2.60 -7.86
C ALA A 117 -3.55 1.10 -8.04
N LEU A 118 -4.45 0.75 -8.96
CA LEU A 118 -4.78 -0.65 -9.23
C LEU A 118 -3.58 -1.43 -9.77
N ALA A 119 -2.80 -0.84 -10.69
CA ALA A 119 -1.59 -1.46 -11.22
C ALA A 119 -0.51 -1.63 -10.14
N TYR A 120 -0.37 -0.66 -9.23
CA TYR A 120 0.56 -0.74 -8.10
C TYR A 120 0.14 -1.79 -7.07
N ALA A 121 -1.17 -1.90 -6.79
CA ALA A 121 -1.70 -2.87 -5.84
C ALA A 121 -1.41 -4.33 -6.22
N GLU A 122 -1.38 -4.63 -7.52
CA GLU A 122 -0.99 -5.96 -8.01
C GLU A 122 0.44 -6.33 -7.62
N TRP A 123 1.37 -5.36 -7.62
CA TRP A 123 2.74 -5.58 -7.15
C TRP A 123 2.82 -5.75 -5.63
N LEU A 124 2.14 -4.89 -4.87
CA LEU A 124 2.06 -5.02 -3.41
C LEU A 124 1.51 -6.39 -3.00
N LYS A 125 0.43 -6.85 -3.64
CA LYS A 125 -0.17 -8.17 -3.38
C LYS A 125 0.81 -9.32 -3.62
N LYS A 126 1.52 -9.30 -4.76
CA LYS A 126 2.51 -10.34 -5.12
C LYS A 126 3.66 -10.39 -4.11
N PHE A 127 4.24 -9.24 -3.79
CA PHE A 127 5.36 -9.19 -2.85
C PHE A 127 4.93 -9.47 -1.42
N ALA A 128 3.77 -8.98 -0.98
CA ALA A 128 3.24 -9.31 0.34
C ALA A 128 3.06 -10.83 0.50
N HIS A 129 2.51 -11.50 -0.52
CA HIS A 129 2.38 -12.95 -0.48
C HIS A 129 3.73 -13.68 -0.46
N ALA A 130 4.74 -13.18 -1.16
CA ALA A 130 6.07 -13.78 -1.14
C ALA A 130 6.75 -13.60 0.23
N PHE A 131 6.87 -12.36 0.72
CA PHE A 131 7.72 -12.05 1.87
C PHE A 131 7.02 -12.15 3.23
N LEU A 132 5.70 -11.96 3.30
CA LEU A 132 4.98 -11.98 4.59
C LEU A 132 4.47 -13.38 4.96
N VAL A 133 4.21 -14.24 3.96
CA VAL A 133 3.90 -15.66 4.20
C VAL A 133 5.16 -16.41 4.58
N GLU A 134 6.28 -16.17 3.89
CA GLU A 134 7.58 -16.75 4.26
C GLU A 134 7.98 -16.35 5.69
N ALA A 135 7.82 -15.07 6.06
CA ALA A 135 8.10 -14.59 7.42
C ALA A 135 7.21 -15.24 8.50
N GLN A 136 6.02 -15.74 8.16
CA GLN A 136 5.18 -16.49 9.10
C GLN A 136 5.60 -17.94 9.28
N LEU A 137 6.32 -18.50 8.29
CA LEU A 137 6.79 -19.89 8.30
C LEU A 137 8.20 -20.01 8.89
N ALA A 138 8.94 -18.90 9.02
CA ALA A 138 10.23 -18.88 9.67
C ALA A 138 10.08 -19.24 11.18
N PRO A 139 10.87 -20.19 11.71
CA PRO A 139 10.83 -20.54 13.12
C PRO A 139 11.22 -19.33 13.98
N ASP A 140 10.60 -19.21 15.16
CA ASP A 140 10.87 -18.13 16.12
C ASP A 140 12.36 -18.13 16.52
N PRO A 141 13.12 -17.06 16.24
CA PRO A 141 14.53 -16.97 16.65
C PRO A 141 14.69 -16.89 18.18
N ALA A 142 13.61 -16.74 18.96
CA ALA A 142 13.65 -16.70 20.42
C ALA A 142 13.43 -18.07 21.10
N GLY A 143 13.43 -19.17 20.34
CA GLY A 143 13.26 -20.53 20.86
C GLY A 143 14.53 -21.25 21.32
N GLU A 144 15.62 -20.55 21.60
CA GLU A 144 16.84 -21.13 22.21
C GLU A 144 17.10 -20.51 23.60
N GLY A 145 16.86 -21.30 24.65
CA GLY A 145 17.43 -21.10 26.00
C GLY A 145 16.45 -20.67 27.09
#